data_AF-A0A8T3BL49-F1
#
_entry.id   AF-A0A8T3BL49-F1
#
_cell.length_a   1.000
_cell.length_b   1.000
_cell.length_c   1.000
_cell.angle_alpha   90.00
_cell.angle_beta   90.00
_cell.angle_gamma   90.00
#
_symmetry.space_group_name_H-M   'P 1'
#
loop_
_entity.id
_entity.type
_entity.pdbx_description
1 polymer ?
#
loop_
_entity_poly.entity_id
_entity_poly.type
_entity_poly.pdbx_seq_one_letter_code
_entity_poly.pdbx_strand_id
1 'polypeptide(L)'
;MKDKSMQQYLANIKLLVDSIASTGSNIDTEDVIIYILNGLPTSYNSFKTAIRTSLTPIDLDVLHALLCSEEINLQNEQQKESGIPTDTVALQAN
;
A
#
# COMPACT_ATOMS: atom_id res chain seq x y z
N MET A 1 -14.80 10.55 -7.11
CA MET A 1 -14.60 10.22 -5.67
C MET A 1 -13.13 9.90 -5.53
N LYS A 2 -12.41 10.66 -4.70
CA LYS A 2 -10.98 10.92 -4.86
C LYS A 2 -10.14 9.64 -4.83
N ASP A 3 -9.44 9.38 -5.93
CA ASP A 3 -8.21 8.59 -6.01
C ASP A 3 -7.20 9.18 -5.01
N LYS A 4 -7.34 8.82 -3.73
CA LYS A 4 -6.36 9.19 -2.72
C LYS A 4 -5.20 8.21 -2.90
N SER A 5 -4.15 8.65 -3.59
CA SER A 5 -2.86 7.94 -3.65
C SER A 5 -2.41 7.58 -2.23
N MET A 6 -1.68 6.47 -2.07
CA MET A 6 -1.22 5.94 -0.79
C MET A 6 -0.60 7.01 0.11
N GLN A 7 0.11 7.98 -0.50
CA GLN A 7 0.67 9.13 0.20
C GLN A 7 -0.39 9.97 0.93
N GLN A 8 -1.55 10.20 0.31
CA GLN A 8 -2.65 10.94 0.90
C GLN A 8 -3.29 10.15 2.04
N TYR A 9 -3.45 8.84 1.88
CA TYR A 9 -3.98 7.96 2.93
C TYR A 9 -3.09 7.99 4.17
N LEU A 10 -1.79 7.77 3.97
CA LEU A 10 -0.78 7.84 5.02
C LEU A 10 -0.72 9.21 5.71
N ALA A 11 -0.81 10.31 4.94
CA ALA A 11 -0.87 11.66 5.50
C ALA A 11 -2.12 11.88 6.38
N ASN A 12 -3.27 11.33 6.00
CA ASN A 12 -4.48 11.43 6.85
C ASN A 12 -4.30 10.67 8.17
N ILE A 13 -3.68 9.50 8.13
CA ILE A 13 -3.41 8.71 9.34
C ILE A 13 -2.43 9.45 10.25
N LYS A 14 -1.35 10.02 9.69
CA LYS A 14 -0.41 10.83 10.45
C LYS A 14 -1.11 12.00 11.16
N LEU A 15 -1.97 12.73 10.44
CA LEU A 15 -2.75 13.83 11.03
C LEU A 15 -3.69 13.35 12.14
N LEU A 16 -4.30 12.17 11.99
CA LEU A 16 -5.14 11.57 13.02
C LEU A 16 -4.32 11.23 14.28
N VAL A 17 -3.16 10.61 14.09
CA VAL A 17 -2.22 10.26 15.17
C VAL A 17 -1.72 11.52 15.87
N ASP A 18 -1.29 12.54 15.13
CA ASP A 18 -0.88 13.85 15.68
C ASP A 18 -2.02 14.52 16.44
N SER A 19 -3.26 14.46 15.94
CA SER A 19 -4.42 15.03 16.61
C SER A 19 -4.71 14.31 17.93
N ILE A 20 -4.58 12.98 17.98
CA ILE A 20 -4.81 12.20 19.20
C ILE A 20 -3.66 12.41 20.19
N ALA A 21 -2.41 12.43 19.72
CA ALA A 21 -1.25 12.80 20.51
C ALA A 21 -1.39 14.19 21.14
N SER A 22 -1.92 15.15 20.38
CA SER A 22 -2.20 16.51 20.87
C SER A 22 -3.27 16.56 21.96
N THR A 23 -4.14 15.54 22.07
CA THR A 23 -5.12 15.44 23.17
C THR A 23 -4.55 14.82 24.45
N GLY A 24 -3.26 14.44 24.45
CA GLY A 24 -2.59 13.82 25.60
C GLY A 24 -2.70 12.29 25.63
N SER A 25 -3.29 11.68 24.60
CA SER A 25 -3.30 10.22 24.43
C SER A 25 -2.13 9.79 23.56
N ASN A 26 -1.27 8.90 24.07
CA ASN A 26 -0.21 8.29 23.28
C ASN A 26 -0.79 7.06 22.57
N ILE A 27 -0.58 6.97 21.26
CA ILE A 27 -0.94 5.78 20.48
C ILE A 27 0.36 5.03 20.22
N ASP A 28 0.36 3.74 20.51
CA ASP A 28 1.46 2.86 20.17
C ASP A 28 1.61 2.74 18.65
N THR A 29 2.86 2.76 18.18
CA THR A 29 3.17 2.63 16.76
C THR A 29 2.56 1.34 16.18
N GLU A 30 2.50 0.27 16.98
CA GLU A 30 1.87 -1.01 16.61
C GLU A 30 0.38 -0.86 16.30
N ASP A 31 -0.38 -0.13 17.14
CA ASP A 31 -1.80 0.14 16.91
C ASP A 31 -2.02 0.95 15.62
N VAL A 32 -1.15 1.94 15.36
CA VAL A 32 -1.19 2.71 14.12
C VAL A 32 -0.97 1.80 12.91
N ILE A 33 0.03 0.91 12.96
CA ILE A 33 0.32 -0.03 11.87
C ILE A 33 -0.88 -0.95 11.63
N ILE A 34 -1.45 -1.53 12.69
CA ILE A 34 -2.64 -2.39 12.60
C ILE A 34 -3.82 -1.63 11.98
N TYR A 35 -4.04 -0.38 12.39
CA TYR A 35 -5.08 0.47 11.84
C TYR A 35 -4.87 0.73 10.34
N ILE A 36 -3.65 1.05 9.92
CA ILE A 36 -3.28 1.22 8.51
C ILE A 36 -3.61 -0.05 7.74
N LEU A 37 -3.13 -1.22 8.21
CA LEU A 37 -3.32 -2.51 7.56
C LEU A 37 -4.80 -2.89 7.41
N ASN A 38 -5.63 -2.59 8.42
CA ASN A 38 -7.07 -2.87 8.38
C ASN A 38 -7.82 -1.95 7.40
N GLY A 39 -7.36 -0.71 7.19
CA GLY A 39 -7.96 0.21 6.23
C GLY A 39 -7.54 -0.01 4.77
N LEU A 40 -6.57 -0.91 4.51
CA LEU A 40 -6.12 -1.21 3.14
C LEU A 40 -7.09 -2.14 2.38
N PRO A 41 -7.32 -1.90 1.08
CA PRO A 41 -8.15 -2.76 0.25
C PRO A 41 -7.54 -4.16 0.04
N THR A 42 -8.31 -5.07 -0.56
CA THR A 42 -7.92 -6.46 -0.84
C THR A 42 -6.69 -6.57 -1.74
N SER A 43 -6.40 -5.57 -2.59
CA SER A 43 -5.18 -5.52 -3.41
C SER A 43 -3.90 -5.59 -2.59
N TYR A 44 -3.91 -5.10 -1.35
CA TYR A 44 -2.76 -5.12 -0.44
C TYR A 44 -2.78 -6.36 0.49
N ASN A 45 -3.52 -7.43 0.17
CA ASN A 45 -3.55 -8.63 1.00
C ASN A 45 -2.20 -9.34 1.09
N SER A 46 -1.44 -9.38 -0.02
CA SER A 46 -0.07 -9.92 -0.03
C SER A 46 0.81 -9.13 0.94
N PHE A 47 0.75 -7.79 0.86
CA PHE A 47 1.41 -6.89 1.79
C PHE A 47 1.02 -7.15 3.26
N LYS A 48 -0.28 -7.16 3.57
CA LYS A 48 -0.79 -7.45 4.93
C LYS A 48 -0.26 -8.77 5.48
N THR A 49 -0.19 -9.80 4.63
CA THR A 49 0.31 -11.12 5.01
C THR A 49 1.81 -11.07 5.27
N ALA A 50 2.59 -10.40 4.42
CA ALA A 50 4.02 -10.24 4.61
C ALA A 50 4.35 -9.53 5.93
N ILE A 51 3.65 -8.43 6.23
CA ILE A 51 3.82 -7.69 7.49
C ILE A 51 3.43 -8.56 8.69
N ARG A 52 2.28 -9.26 8.63
CA ARG A 52 1.83 -10.17 9.71
C ARG A 52 2.75 -11.37 9.94
N THR A 53 3.41 -11.85 8.90
CA THR A 53 4.33 -13.00 8.97
C THR A 53 5.75 -12.55 9.36
N SER A 54 6.05 -11.25 9.22
CA SER A 54 7.32 -10.70 9.62
C SER A 54 7.43 -10.73 11.15
N LEU A 55 8.40 -11.50 11.65
CA LEU A 55 8.69 -11.62 13.09
C LEU A 55 9.42 -10.39 13.66
N THR A 56 9.78 -9.44 12.80
CA THR A 56 10.51 -8.23 13.19
C THR A 56 9.54 -7.07 13.38
N PRO A 57 9.71 -6.27 14.46
CA PRO A 57 8.98 -5.03 14.61
C PRO A 57 9.27 -4.12 13.42
N ILE A 58 8.22 -3.60 12.80
CA ILE A 58 8.30 -2.67 11.68
C ILE A 58 8.02 -1.28 12.21
N ASP A 59 8.93 -0.34 11.94
CA ASP A 59 8.72 1.07 12.25
C ASP A 59 7.78 1.73 11.25
N LEU A 60 7.16 2.83 11.67
CA LEU A 60 6.22 3.59 10.84
C LEU A 60 6.88 4.12 9.55
N ASP A 61 8.14 4.56 9.64
CA ASP A 61 8.93 5.02 8.49
C ASP A 61 9.18 3.88 7.48
N VAL A 62 9.49 2.68 7.99
CA VAL A 62 9.69 1.49 7.15
C VAL A 62 8.39 1.07 6.49
N LEU A 63 7.28 1.05 7.24
CA LEU A 63 5.95 0.77 6.70
C LEU A 63 5.59 1.75 5.57
N HIS A 64 5.88 3.04 5.76
CA HIS A 64 5.65 4.09 4.76
C HIS A 64 6.40 3.80 3.45
N ALA A 65 7.70 3.50 3.55
CA ALA A 65 8.52 3.19 2.39
C ALA A 65 8.00 1.94 1.66
N LEU A 66 7.69 0.89 2.42
CA LEU A 66 7.15 -0.36 1.91
C LEU A 66 5.79 -0.18 1.22
N LEU A 67 4.88 0.63 1.78
CA LEU A 67 3.57 0.91 1.18
C LEU A 67 3.68 1.69 -0.13
N CYS A 68 4.61 2.65 -0.22
CA CYS A 68 4.88 3.34 -1.49
C CYS A 68 5.43 2.38 -2.54
N SER A 69 6.35 1.48 -2.16
CA SER A 69 6.86 0.44 -3.08
C SER A 69 5.76 -0.52 -3.54
N GLU A 70 4.87 -0.93 -2.62
CA GLU A 70 3.76 -1.81 -2.94
C GLU A 70 2.74 -1.13 -3.87
N GLU A 71 2.44 0.16 -3.66
CA GLU A 71 1.56 0.92 -4.58
C GLU A 71 2.12 0.91 -6.01
N ILE A 72 3.43 1.13 -6.17
CA ILE A 72 4.10 1.10 -7.48
C ILE A 72 4.04 -0.32 -8.08
N ASN A 73 4.28 -1.35 -7.28
CA ASN A 73 4.18 -2.74 -7.75
C ASN A 73 2.76 -3.08 -8.21
N LEU A 74 1.73 -2.71 -7.43
CA LEU A 74 0.34 -2.94 -7.79
C LEU A 74 -0.06 -2.19 -9.07
N GLN A 75 0.39 -0.93 -9.22
CA GLN A 75 0.17 -0.16 -10.45
C GLN A 75 0.83 -0.83 -11.65
N ASN A 76 2.07 -1.30 -11.50
CA ASN A 76 2.78 -2.03 -12.54
C ASN A 76 2.09 -3.37 -12.89
N GLU A 77 1.62 -4.13 -11.90
CA GLU A 77 0.87 -5.37 -12.10
C GLU A 77 -0.46 -5.11 -12.81
N GLN A 78 -1.21 -4.09 -12.44
CA GLN A 78 -2.44 -3.69 -13.13
C GLN A 78 -2.16 -3.28 -14.58
N GLN A 79 -1.08 -2.55 -14.86
CA GLN A 79 -0.67 -2.23 -16.23
C GLN A 79 -0.27 -3.46 -17.04
N LYS A 80 0.36 -4.45 -16.38
CA LYS A 80 0.76 -5.71 -17.02
C LYS A 80 -0.44 -6.60 -17.33
N GLU A 81 -1.47 -6.59 -16.48
CA GLU A 81 -2.70 -7.37 -16.66
C GLU A 81 -3.68 -6.72 -17.67
N SER A 82 -3.63 -5.39 -17.82
CA SER A 82 -4.37 -4.65 -18.87
C SER A 82 -3.60 -4.52 -20.19
N GLY A 83 -2.41 -5.12 -20.27
CA GLY A 83 -1.67 -5.33 -21.51
C GLY A 83 -2.35 -6.36 -22.40
N ILE A 84 -3.19 -5.87 -23.31
CA ILE A 84 -3.63 -6.61 -24.50
C ILE A 84 -2.39 -7.23 -25.18
N PRO A 85 -2.43 -8.51 -25.58
CA PRO A 85 -1.37 -9.13 -26.38
C PRO A 85 -1.26 -8.37 -27.71
N THR A 86 -0.22 -7.56 -27.84
CA THR A 86 0.16 -6.90 -29.09
C THR A 86 1.56 -7.46 -29.37
N ASP A 87 1.72 -8.46 -30.24
CA ASP A 87 1.62 -8.26 -31.68
C ASP A 87 1.25 -9.56 -32.42
N THR A 88 0.11 -9.48 -33.06
CA THR A 88 -0.24 -10.04 -34.37
C THR A 88 0.96 -10.10 -35.33
N VAL A 89 1.77 -11.17 -35.31
CA VAL A 89 2.57 -11.52 -36.51
C VAL A 89 1.65 -12.12 -37.56
N ALA A 90 0.98 -11.23 -38.28
CA ALA A 90 0.37 -11.54 -39.56
C ALA A 90 1.44 -11.96 -40.57
N LEU A 91 1.22 -13.13 -41.20
CA LEU A 91 1.41 -13.39 -42.63
C LEU A 91 2.83 -13.21 -43.21
N GLN A 92 3.53 -14.34 -43.42
CA GLN A 92 4.43 -14.68 -44.57
C GLN A 92 5.04 -16.07 -44.29
N ALA A 93 5.09 -17.07 -45.17
CA ALA A 93 4.73 -17.19 -46.57
C ALA A 93 4.56 -18.69 -46.92
N ASN A 94 3.70 -18.95 -47.90
CA ASN A 94 3.64 -20.17 -48.69
C ASN A 94 4.70 -20.12 -49.79
#